data_AF-A0A2E4CXB9-F1
#
_entry.id   AF-A0A2E4CXB9-F1
#
_cell.length_a   1.000
_cell.length_b   1.000
_cell.length_c   1.000
_cell.angle_alpha   90.00
_cell.angle_beta   90.00
_cell.angle_gamma   90.00
#
_symmetry.space_group_name_H-M   'P 1'
#
loop_
_entity.id
_entity.type
_entity.pdbx_description
1 polymer ?
#
loop_
_entity_poly.entity_id
_entity_poly.type
_entity_poly.pdbx_seq_one_letter_code
_entity_poly.pdbx_strand_id
1 'polypeptide(L)'
;MSSEAPIQPPISPGPSDSGYGWLAREAVLAGGLVVLILSSMWLATGTFPPMVVVESKSMMHDEDGSVGSIDPGDLVLVMNMDRTEVVTFVEATQFGNENFGYESHGMPGDVIIYKKNGGSETPVIHRALLEVKANSSGGWDVPGTTLVNVENVSLTLDIDCRYHGGTQKMEIERWIPPNEGFLTAGDNNGCMIDQPSANSQGRGSGLVDSSGNPVLPIKEDWIVGVASSEIPWIGAIKLLTSGNHASVTSNTWNYLTLTILLILASPLIFDYSSSLIIRTDEEE
;
A
#
# COMPACT_ATOMS: atom_id res chain seq x y z
N MET A 1 39.77 1.87 -70.17
CA MET A 1 38.87 2.59 -69.25
C MET A 1 38.85 1.83 -67.95
N SER A 2 39.55 2.36 -66.94
CA SER A 2 39.49 1.85 -65.57
C SER A 2 38.91 2.99 -64.74
N SER A 3 37.70 2.83 -64.18
CA SER A 3 37.15 3.77 -63.23
C SER A 3 37.60 3.34 -61.84
N GLU A 4 38.51 4.10 -61.23
CA GLU A 4 38.78 3.97 -59.80
C GLU A 4 37.53 4.35 -59.01
N ALA A 5 37.11 3.49 -58.09
CA ALA A 5 36.05 3.77 -57.14
C ALA A 5 36.54 4.75 -56.06
N PRO A 6 35.67 5.60 -55.47
CA PRO A 6 36.08 6.54 -54.43
C PRO A 6 36.50 5.80 -53.16
N ILE A 7 37.63 6.20 -52.59
CA ILE A 7 38.13 5.73 -51.30
C ILE A 7 37.18 6.24 -50.21
N GLN A 8 36.42 5.35 -49.56
CA GLN A 8 35.68 5.69 -48.34
C GLN A 8 36.67 5.88 -47.18
N PRO A 9 36.52 6.92 -46.34
CA PRO A 9 37.33 7.06 -45.14
C PRO A 9 37.05 5.89 -44.20
N PRO A 10 38.04 5.42 -43.42
CA PRO A 10 37.81 4.34 -42.46
C PRO A 10 36.74 4.76 -41.47
N ILE A 11 35.69 3.95 -41.34
CA ILE A 11 34.74 4.02 -40.24
C ILE A 11 35.59 3.84 -38.98
N SER A 12 35.81 4.94 -38.24
CA SER A 12 36.47 4.87 -36.94
C SER A 12 35.64 3.93 -36.08
N PRO A 13 36.19 2.81 -35.58
CA PRO A 13 35.53 2.15 -34.47
C PRO A 13 35.44 3.18 -33.34
N GLY A 14 34.23 3.41 -32.82
CA GLY A 14 34.05 4.13 -31.57
C GLY A 14 34.92 3.48 -30.49
N PRO A 15 35.34 4.23 -29.44
CA PRO A 15 36.26 3.71 -28.45
C PRO A 15 35.74 2.37 -27.94
N SER A 16 36.56 1.34 -28.08
CA SER A 16 36.29 0.00 -27.58
C SER A 16 36.32 0.05 -26.05
N ASP A 17 35.21 0.42 -25.44
CA ASP A 17 35.02 0.39 -23.99
C ASP A 17 34.78 -1.06 -23.52
N SER A 18 35.72 -1.95 -23.82
CA SER A 18 35.77 -3.29 -23.23
C SER A 18 36.75 -3.29 -22.06
N GLY A 19 36.30 -2.79 -20.91
CA GLY A 19 37.10 -2.77 -19.69
C GLY A 19 36.33 -2.40 -18.42
N TYR A 20 36.94 -2.69 -17.26
CA TYR A 20 36.42 -2.40 -15.90
C TYR A 20 35.90 -0.95 -15.71
N GLY A 21 36.38 0.03 -16.48
CA GLY A 21 35.93 1.42 -16.42
C GLY A 21 34.49 1.64 -16.89
N TRP A 22 34.04 0.93 -17.94
CA TRP A 22 32.64 0.98 -18.39
C TRP A 22 31.71 0.40 -17.31
N LEU A 23 32.04 -0.80 -16.79
CA LEU A 23 31.30 -1.42 -15.69
C LEU A 23 31.22 -0.51 -14.45
N ALA A 24 32.33 0.14 -14.09
CA ALA A 24 32.36 1.06 -12.96
C ALA A 24 31.47 2.29 -13.20
N ARG A 25 31.50 2.87 -14.39
CA ARG A 25 30.63 4.00 -14.77
C ARG A 25 29.16 3.61 -14.70
N GLU A 26 28.77 2.49 -15.31
CA GLU A 26 27.39 2.01 -15.27
C GLU A 26 26.93 1.72 -13.84
N ALA A 27 27.80 1.09 -13.03
CA ALA A 27 27.49 0.84 -11.62
C ALA A 27 27.29 2.13 -10.81
N VAL A 28 28.11 3.16 -11.05
CA VAL A 28 27.97 4.47 -10.40
C VAL A 28 26.71 5.19 -10.86
N LEU A 29 26.39 5.17 -12.15
CA LEU A 29 25.17 5.79 -12.68
C LEU A 29 23.92 5.08 -12.14
N ALA A 30 23.88 3.75 -12.18
CA ALA A 30 22.77 2.96 -11.66
C ALA A 30 22.63 3.14 -10.14
N GLY A 31 23.72 3.07 -9.39
CA GLY A 31 23.71 3.31 -7.94
C GLY A 31 23.28 4.73 -7.58
N GLY A 32 23.77 5.74 -8.32
CA GLY A 32 23.38 7.13 -8.15
C GLY A 32 21.90 7.35 -8.43
N LEU A 33 21.36 6.72 -9.48
CA LEU A 33 19.93 6.77 -9.78
C LEU A 33 19.09 6.15 -8.66
N VAL A 34 19.48 4.97 -8.16
CA VAL A 34 18.78 4.32 -7.04
C VAL A 34 18.79 5.20 -5.79
N VAL A 35 19.95 5.78 -5.44
CA VAL A 35 20.05 6.70 -4.29
C VAL A 35 19.19 7.93 -4.50
N LEU A 36 19.18 8.50 -5.71
CA LEU A 36 18.34 9.66 -6.03
C LEU A 36 16.86 9.34 -5.87
N ILE A 37 16.41 8.21 -6.43
CA ILE A 37 15.01 7.77 -6.32
C ILE A 37 14.65 7.55 -4.85
N LEU A 38 15.40 6.71 -4.12
CA LEU A 38 15.11 6.39 -2.72
C LEU A 38 15.15 7.64 -1.82
N SER A 39 16.09 8.56 -2.05
CA SER A 39 16.17 9.82 -1.30
C SER A 39 14.99 10.73 -1.62
N SER A 40 14.61 10.85 -2.89
CA SER A 40 13.44 11.65 -3.30
C SER A 40 12.14 11.10 -2.70
N MET A 41 11.98 9.78 -2.68
CA MET A 41 10.84 9.12 -2.08
C MET A 41 10.82 9.31 -0.57
N TRP A 42 11.96 9.13 0.10
CA TRP A 42 12.05 9.35 1.55
C TRP A 42 11.73 10.79 1.94
N LEU A 43 12.19 11.78 1.17
CA LEU A 43 11.86 13.19 1.38
C LEU A 43 10.36 13.46 1.19
N ALA A 44 9.75 12.83 0.19
CA ALA A 44 8.33 12.98 -0.11
C ALA A 44 7.44 12.31 0.95
N THR A 45 7.76 11.07 1.34
CA THR A 45 6.91 10.28 2.24
C THR A 45 7.22 10.50 3.72
N GLY A 46 8.45 10.88 4.07
CA GLY A 46 8.90 11.00 5.46
C GLY A 46 9.13 9.67 6.18
N THR A 47 8.98 8.52 5.50
CA THR A 47 9.15 7.19 6.09
C THR A 47 10.17 6.37 5.29
N PHE A 48 11.02 5.61 6.00
CA PHE A 48 11.97 4.68 5.38
C PHE A 48 11.85 3.28 6.02
N PRO A 49 11.65 2.19 5.23
CA PRO A 49 11.47 2.19 3.77
C PRO A 49 10.14 2.86 3.37
N PRO A 50 10.08 3.57 2.22
CA PRO A 50 8.90 4.31 1.80
C PRO A 50 7.80 3.42 1.21
N MET A 51 8.06 2.12 1.07
CA MET A 51 7.16 1.14 0.47
C MET A 51 7.15 -0.16 1.27
N VAL A 52 5.99 -0.82 1.29
CA VAL A 52 5.80 -2.15 1.87
C VAL A 52 5.16 -3.09 0.85
N VAL A 53 5.45 -4.38 0.95
CA VAL A 53 4.80 -5.41 0.11
C VAL A 53 3.66 -6.04 0.90
N VAL A 54 2.51 -6.15 0.27
CA VAL A 54 1.32 -6.80 0.82
C VAL A 54 1.47 -8.30 0.67
N GLU A 55 1.36 -9.05 1.77
CA GLU A 55 1.57 -10.50 1.75
C GLU A 55 0.27 -11.31 1.94
N SER A 56 -0.79 -10.67 2.47
CA SER A 56 -2.02 -11.35 2.90
C SER A 56 -3.26 -10.82 2.19
N LYS A 57 -4.32 -11.65 2.15
CA LYS A 57 -5.60 -11.35 1.48
C LYS A 57 -6.56 -10.50 2.32
N SER A 58 -6.18 -10.08 3.52
CA SER A 58 -7.10 -9.43 4.46
C SER A 58 -7.62 -8.08 4.00
N MET A 59 -7.04 -7.47 2.96
CA MET A 59 -7.45 -6.20 2.38
C MET A 59 -8.04 -6.31 0.96
N MET A 60 -8.09 -7.51 0.40
CA MET A 60 -8.48 -7.78 -0.99
C MET A 60 -10.00 -7.75 -1.16
N HIS A 61 -10.52 -6.94 -2.08
CA HIS A 61 -11.97 -6.82 -2.28
C HIS A 61 -12.54 -7.86 -3.25
N ASP A 62 -11.76 -8.22 -4.27
CA ASP A 62 -12.15 -9.17 -5.32
C ASP A 62 -11.25 -10.42 -5.33
N GLU A 63 -11.81 -11.60 -5.57
CA GLU A 63 -11.03 -12.86 -5.57
C GLU A 63 -9.94 -12.92 -6.65
N ASP A 64 -10.14 -12.17 -7.73
CA ASP A 64 -9.24 -12.08 -8.87
C ASP A 64 -8.18 -10.97 -8.74
N GLY A 65 -8.32 -10.11 -7.73
CA GLY A 65 -7.57 -8.86 -7.56
C GLY A 65 -8.13 -7.71 -8.42
N SER A 66 -8.04 -6.49 -7.92
CA SER A 66 -8.51 -5.28 -8.59
C SER A 66 -7.63 -4.06 -8.28
N VAL A 67 -7.35 -3.28 -9.33
CA VAL A 67 -6.59 -2.03 -9.21
C VAL A 67 -7.41 -1.02 -8.41
N GLY A 68 -6.78 -0.43 -7.41
CA GLY A 68 -7.41 0.49 -6.47
C GLY A 68 -7.84 -0.16 -5.16
N SER A 69 -7.57 -1.45 -4.96
CA SER A 69 -7.69 -2.15 -3.68
C SER A 69 -6.35 -2.78 -3.32
N ILE A 70 -6.10 -3.04 -2.04
CA ILE A 70 -4.81 -3.57 -1.59
C ILE A 70 -4.79 -5.10 -1.73
N ASP A 71 -4.08 -5.58 -2.75
CA ASP A 71 -4.00 -7.00 -3.06
C ASP A 71 -2.65 -7.64 -2.67
N PRO A 72 -2.62 -8.96 -2.39
CA PRO A 72 -1.38 -9.67 -2.21
C PRO A 72 -0.47 -9.55 -3.45
N GLY A 73 0.74 -9.07 -3.22
CA GLY A 73 1.71 -8.82 -4.30
C GLY A 73 1.77 -7.38 -4.76
N ASP A 74 1.01 -6.46 -4.16
CA ASP A 74 1.17 -5.04 -4.41
C ASP A 74 2.28 -4.43 -3.57
N LEU A 75 2.84 -3.32 -4.08
CA LEU A 75 3.68 -2.41 -3.31
C LEU A 75 2.83 -1.21 -2.90
N VAL A 76 2.81 -0.89 -1.62
CA VAL A 76 2.07 0.26 -1.09
C VAL A 76 3.05 1.31 -0.60
N LEU A 77 2.90 2.54 -1.07
CA LEU A 77 3.63 3.71 -0.54
C LEU A 77 3.11 4.07 0.84
N VAL A 78 4.03 4.30 1.77
CA VAL A 78 3.75 4.58 3.18
C VAL A 78 4.13 6.02 3.50
N MET A 79 3.14 6.82 3.88
CA MET A 79 3.29 8.22 4.30
C MET A 79 3.44 8.32 5.81
N ASN A 80 4.38 9.14 6.27
CA ASN A 80 4.54 9.43 7.69
C ASN A 80 3.34 10.22 8.23
N MET A 81 2.93 9.96 9.48
CA MET A 81 1.90 10.73 10.17
C MET A 81 2.23 12.22 10.32
N ASP A 82 3.50 12.62 10.29
CA ASP A 82 3.88 14.05 10.26
C ASP A 82 3.51 14.76 8.95
N ARG A 83 3.12 14.00 7.91
CA ARG A 83 2.78 14.50 6.57
C ARG A 83 1.30 14.40 6.24
N THR A 84 0.55 13.60 6.98
CA THR A 84 -0.88 13.36 6.75
C THR A 84 -1.57 12.99 8.03
N GLU A 85 -2.82 13.40 8.16
CA GLU A 85 -3.70 12.95 9.23
C GLU A 85 -4.44 11.68 8.78
N VAL A 86 -4.86 10.85 9.75
CA VAL A 86 -5.62 9.63 9.48
C VAL A 86 -7.09 9.99 9.48
N VAL A 87 -7.76 9.81 8.33
CA VAL A 87 -9.22 9.90 8.24
C VAL A 87 -9.80 8.52 8.50
N THR A 88 -10.58 8.37 9.57
CA THR A 88 -11.18 7.07 9.91
C THR A 88 -12.43 6.77 9.07
N PHE A 89 -12.85 5.51 9.00
CA PHE A 89 -14.07 5.10 8.31
C PHE A 89 -15.31 5.85 8.82
N VAL A 90 -15.43 6.05 10.14
CA VAL A 90 -16.57 6.79 10.72
C VAL A 90 -16.57 8.26 10.31
N GLU A 91 -15.40 8.90 10.23
CA GLU A 91 -15.29 10.29 9.75
C GLU A 91 -15.66 10.40 8.27
N ALA A 92 -15.21 9.44 7.47
CA ALA A 92 -15.49 9.40 6.04
C ALA A 92 -16.96 9.08 5.69
N THR A 93 -17.70 8.43 6.59
CA THR A 93 -19.09 7.99 6.33
C THR A 93 -20.15 8.79 7.08
N GLN A 94 -19.76 9.56 8.11
CA GLN A 94 -20.70 10.37 8.87
C GLN A 94 -21.16 11.59 8.07
N PHE A 95 -22.46 11.66 7.77
CA PHE A 95 -23.04 12.82 7.10
C PHE A 95 -22.81 14.10 7.93
N GLY A 96 -22.27 15.13 7.28
CA GLY A 96 -21.95 16.42 7.89
C GLY A 96 -20.54 16.51 8.50
N ASN A 97 -19.75 15.44 8.46
CA ASN A 97 -18.31 15.51 8.72
C ASN A 97 -17.59 16.21 7.54
N GLU A 98 -16.46 16.86 7.81
CA GLU A 98 -15.65 17.52 6.77
C GLU A 98 -15.05 16.52 5.76
N ASN A 99 -14.79 15.29 6.19
CA ASN A 99 -14.21 14.22 5.40
C ASN A 99 -15.27 13.30 4.77
N PHE A 100 -16.55 13.67 4.82
CA PHE A 100 -17.63 12.84 4.28
C PHE A 100 -17.43 12.54 2.78
N GLY A 101 -17.42 11.26 2.43
CA GLY A 101 -17.17 10.78 1.06
C GLY A 101 -15.69 10.61 0.70
N TYR A 102 -14.77 10.79 1.64
CA TYR A 102 -13.36 10.46 1.44
C TYR A 102 -13.16 8.94 1.33
N GLU A 103 -12.43 8.51 0.30
CA GLU A 103 -12.14 7.10 0.06
C GLU A 103 -10.65 6.87 -0.18
N SER A 104 -10.14 5.78 0.37
CA SER A 104 -8.79 5.29 0.15
C SER A 104 -8.82 3.78 -0.06
N HIS A 105 -8.14 3.33 -1.12
CA HIS A 105 -8.09 1.93 -1.54
C HIS A 105 -9.48 1.30 -1.68
N GLY A 106 -10.38 1.96 -2.42
CA GLY A 106 -11.68 1.42 -2.82
C GLY A 106 -12.79 1.46 -1.77
N MET A 107 -12.51 1.93 -0.55
CA MET A 107 -13.53 2.10 0.50
C MET A 107 -13.29 3.37 1.34
N PRO A 108 -14.31 3.82 2.11
CA PRO A 108 -14.18 5.00 2.96
C PRO A 108 -13.09 4.90 4.03
N GLY A 109 -12.44 6.03 4.31
CA GLY A 109 -11.38 6.13 5.33
C GLY A 109 -10.03 5.56 4.90
N ASP A 110 -9.01 5.81 5.70
CA ASP A 110 -7.63 5.46 5.43
C ASP A 110 -7.26 4.04 5.87
N VAL A 111 -6.25 3.50 5.20
CA VAL A 111 -5.56 2.27 5.59
C VAL A 111 -4.26 2.64 6.27
N ILE A 112 -4.02 2.10 7.46
CA ILE A 112 -2.81 2.37 8.25
C ILE A 112 -1.94 1.12 8.37
N ILE A 113 -0.63 1.34 8.37
CA ILE A 113 0.37 0.32 8.62
C ILE A 113 0.84 0.47 10.05
N TYR A 114 0.67 -0.54 10.89
CA TYR A 114 0.98 -0.44 12.32
C TYR A 114 1.68 -1.65 12.90
N LYS A 115 2.38 -1.43 14.00
CA LYS A 115 3.01 -2.47 14.82
C LYS A 115 2.07 -2.91 15.92
N LYS A 116 1.85 -4.23 16.04
CA LYS A 116 1.05 -4.79 17.13
C LYS A 116 1.69 -4.47 18.48
N ASN A 117 0.97 -3.77 19.35
CA ASN A 117 1.42 -3.38 20.70
C ASN A 117 2.81 -2.70 20.71
N GLY A 118 3.18 -1.99 19.63
CA GLY A 118 4.50 -1.35 19.50
C GLY A 118 5.68 -2.31 19.28
N GLY A 119 5.42 -3.60 19.02
CA GLY A 119 6.44 -4.63 18.81
C GLY A 119 7.21 -4.50 17.49
N SER A 120 8.17 -5.41 17.27
CA SER A 120 9.01 -5.46 16.06
C SER A 120 8.59 -6.55 15.07
N GLU A 121 7.38 -7.10 15.23
CA GLU A 121 6.80 -8.08 14.31
C GLU A 121 6.51 -7.48 12.94
N THR A 122 6.17 -8.36 11.98
CA THR A 122 5.62 -7.92 10.69
C THR A 122 4.43 -6.99 10.94
N PRO A 123 4.48 -5.74 10.43
CA PRO A 123 3.38 -4.79 10.57
C PRO A 123 2.10 -5.31 9.93
N VAL A 124 0.97 -4.82 10.43
CA VAL A 124 -0.36 -5.09 9.89
C VAL A 124 -0.79 -3.89 9.05
N ILE A 125 -1.43 -4.16 7.91
CA ILE A 125 -1.95 -3.15 6.98
C ILE A 125 -3.47 -3.31 6.98
N HIS A 126 -4.21 -2.48 7.71
CA HIS A 126 -5.66 -2.58 7.85
C HIS A 126 -6.31 -1.19 7.92
N ARG A 127 -7.62 -1.14 7.64
CA ARG A 127 -8.39 0.10 7.61
C ARG A 127 -8.61 0.64 9.01
N ALA A 128 -8.43 1.95 9.18
CA ALA A 128 -8.76 2.65 10.41
C ALA A 128 -10.28 2.87 10.47
N LEU A 129 -10.95 2.22 11.42
CA LEU A 129 -12.39 2.26 11.54
C LEU A 129 -12.87 3.50 12.30
N LEU A 130 -12.27 3.71 13.47
CA LEU A 130 -12.52 4.85 14.33
C LEU A 130 -11.32 5.08 15.24
N GLU A 131 -11.24 6.29 15.79
CA GLU A 131 -10.29 6.66 16.83
C GLU A 131 -11.04 6.86 18.15
N VAL A 132 -10.46 6.41 19.27
CA VAL A 132 -10.95 6.72 20.61
C VAL A 132 -9.96 7.63 21.32
N LYS A 133 -10.44 8.77 21.84
CA LYS A 133 -9.65 9.72 22.63
C LYS A 133 -10.17 9.77 24.06
N ALA A 134 -9.25 9.85 25.03
CA ALA A 134 -9.62 10.01 26.42
C ALA A 134 -10.15 11.44 26.66
N ASN A 135 -11.34 11.56 27.26
CA ASN A 135 -11.89 12.87 27.60
C ASN A 135 -11.36 13.35 28.97
N SER A 136 -11.07 14.65 29.06
CA SER A 136 -10.59 15.30 30.31
C SER A 136 -11.51 15.12 31.53
N SER A 137 -12.82 14.92 31.31
CA SER A 137 -13.81 14.73 32.37
C SER A 137 -13.98 13.26 32.79
N GLY A 138 -13.17 12.36 32.25
CA GLY A 138 -13.40 10.91 32.26
C GLY A 138 -14.18 10.46 31.02
N GLY A 139 -14.20 9.16 30.72
CA GLY A 139 -14.88 8.63 29.53
C GLY A 139 -14.09 8.81 28.23
N TRP A 140 -14.78 8.58 27.11
CA TRP A 140 -14.21 8.47 25.77
C TRP A 140 -14.95 9.36 24.77
N ASP A 141 -14.18 9.97 23.88
CA ASP A 141 -14.67 10.67 22.69
C ASP A 141 -14.34 9.83 21.45
N VAL A 142 -15.25 9.81 20.48
CA VAL A 142 -15.03 9.17 19.18
C VAL A 142 -15.20 10.23 18.09
N PRO A 143 -14.09 10.84 17.62
CA PRO A 143 -14.10 11.77 16.50
C PRO A 143 -14.83 11.19 15.29
N GLY A 144 -15.53 12.04 14.55
CA GLY A 144 -16.38 11.61 13.45
C GLY A 144 -17.76 11.07 13.83
N THR A 145 -18.10 11.01 15.12
CA THR A 145 -19.41 10.55 15.58
C THR A 145 -20.07 11.52 16.55
N THR A 146 -21.27 11.17 17.04
CA THR A 146 -21.97 11.91 18.11
C THR A 146 -21.55 11.47 19.52
N LEU A 147 -20.63 10.50 19.65
CA LEU A 147 -20.19 9.95 20.93
C LEU A 147 -19.11 10.86 21.54
N VAL A 148 -19.51 11.62 22.56
CA VAL A 148 -18.64 12.53 23.32
C VAL A 148 -18.84 12.26 24.81
N ASN A 149 -17.74 12.09 25.54
CA ASN A 149 -17.71 11.81 26.98
C ASN A 149 -18.60 10.62 27.36
N VAL A 150 -18.43 9.49 26.65
CA VAL A 150 -19.19 8.26 26.91
C VAL A 150 -18.39 7.26 27.75
N GLU A 151 -19.06 6.52 28.62
CA GLU A 151 -18.40 5.48 29.43
C GLU A 151 -18.02 4.24 28.60
N ASN A 152 -18.81 3.93 27.58
CA ASN A 152 -18.60 2.83 26.65
C ASN A 152 -19.02 3.26 25.24
N VAL A 153 -18.34 2.68 24.25
CA VAL A 153 -18.57 2.92 22.82
C VAL A 153 -19.51 1.85 22.30
N SER A 154 -20.62 2.27 21.70
CA SER A 154 -21.54 1.39 20.97
C SER A 154 -21.84 2.02 19.63
N LEU A 155 -21.51 1.34 18.54
CA LEU A 155 -21.63 1.86 17.18
C LEU A 155 -21.90 0.74 16.18
N THR A 156 -22.72 1.02 15.18
CA THR A 156 -22.94 0.17 14.01
C THR A 156 -22.30 0.86 12.80
N LEU A 157 -21.32 0.21 12.18
CA LEU A 157 -20.65 0.68 10.98
C LEU A 157 -21.34 0.11 9.75
N ASP A 158 -21.44 0.92 8.68
CA ASP A 158 -22.06 0.53 7.42
C ASP A 158 -21.16 -0.39 6.57
N ILE A 159 -20.64 -1.44 7.19
CA ILE A 159 -19.78 -2.46 6.56
C ILE A 159 -20.56 -3.78 6.57
N ASP A 160 -20.71 -4.38 5.40
CA ASP A 160 -21.49 -5.61 5.23
C ASP A 160 -20.69 -6.87 5.59
N CYS A 161 -21.15 -7.54 6.64
CA CYS A 161 -20.56 -8.75 7.19
C CYS A 161 -21.38 -9.96 6.78
N ARG A 162 -20.79 -10.85 5.98
CA ARG A 162 -21.41 -12.13 5.62
C ARG A 162 -21.22 -13.13 6.76
N TYR A 163 -22.31 -13.52 7.43
CA TYR A 163 -22.28 -14.49 8.52
C TYR A 163 -23.41 -15.53 8.36
N HIS A 164 -23.07 -16.81 8.29
CA HIS A 164 -24.00 -17.96 8.19
C HIS A 164 -25.19 -17.78 7.21
N GLY A 165 -24.96 -17.17 6.04
CA GLY A 165 -25.98 -16.99 5.01
C GLY A 165 -26.85 -15.73 5.15
N GLY A 166 -26.53 -14.83 6.10
CA GLY A 166 -27.09 -13.48 6.19
C GLY A 166 -26.01 -12.40 6.03
N THR A 167 -26.46 -11.18 5.76
CA THR A 167 -25.62 -9.97 5.78
C THR A 167 -26.03 -9.14 7.00
N GLN A 168 -25.08 -8.88 7.90
CA GLN A 168 -25.26 -8.01 9.06
C GLN A 168 -24.25 -6.87 9.00
N LYS A 169 -24.56 -5.76 9.65
CA LYS A 169 -23.61 -4.65 9.74
C LYS A 169 -22.53 -4.95 10.78
N MET A 170 -21.39 -4.29 10.63
CA MET A 170 -20.32 -4.37 11.60
C MET A 170 -20.72 -3.63 12.88
N GLU A 171 -20.61 -4.27 14.04
CA GLU A 171 -21.10 -3.71 15.31
C GLU A 171 -20.03 -3.76 16.40
N ILE A 172 -19.93 -2.65 17.13
CA ILE A 172 -19.17 -2.49 18.36
C ILE A 172 -20.21 -2.30 19.47
N GLU A 173 -20.21 -3.17 20.47
CA GLU A 173 -21.24 -3.19 21.50
C GLU A 173 -20.64 -3.00 22.89
N ARG A 174 -21.04 -1.91 23.58
CA ARG A 174 -20.66 -1.60 24.96
C ARG A 174 -19.17 -1.76 25.25
N TRP A 175 -18.34 -1.44 24.26
CA TRP A 175 -16.90 -1.59 24.37
C TRP A 175 -16.33 -0.51 25.29
N ILE A 176 -15.48 -0.90 26.24
CA ILE A 176 -14.74 0.03 27.09
C ILE A 176 -13.28 0.00 26.63
N PRO A 177 -12.80 1.06 25.97
CA PRO A 177 -11.42 1.11 25.51
C PRO A 177 -10.41 0.96 26.66
N PRO A 178 -9.37 0.12 26.50
CA PRO A 178 -8.29 0.02 27.49
C PRO A 178 -7.28 1.17 27.40
N ASN A 179 -7.18 1.81 26.22
CA ASN A 179 -6.35 2.99 25.96
C ASN A 179 -6.91 3.77 24.76
N GLU A 180 -6.43 5.00 24.59
CA GLU A 180 -6.65 5.80 23.38
C GLU A 180 -5.94 5.20 22.15
N GLY A 181 -6.50 5.44 20.97
CA GLY A 181 -5.96 4.97 19.70
C GLY A 181 -7.02 4.50 18.72
N PHE A 182 -6.58 3.86 17.64
CA PHE A 182 -7.43 3.43 16.54
C PHE A 182 -7.93 2.00 16.71
N LEU A 183 -9.19 1.76 16.34
CA LEU A 183 -9.67 0.43 15.98
C LEU A 183 -9.43 0.18 14.49
N THR A 184 -8.98 -1.02 14.16
CA THR A 184 -8.67 -1.41 12.78
C THR A 184 -9.32 -2.72 12.39
N ALA A 185 -9.59 -2.90 11.10
CA ALA A 185 -9.99 -4.19 10.54
C ALA A 185 -9.51 -4.33 9.09
N GLY A 186 -9.29 -5.57 8.68
CA GLY A 186 -9.07 -5.88 7.28
C GLY A 186 -10.38 -5.83 6.49
N ASP A 187 -10.32 -5.31 5.27
CA ASP A 187 -11.47 -5.19 4.38
C ASP A 187 -12.10 -6.56 4.04
N ASN A 188 -11.30 -7.63 4.10
CA ASN A 188 -11.68 -9.01 3.82
C ASN A 188 -11.16 -9.97 4.90
N ASN A 189 -11.52 -9.71 6.15
CA ASN A 189 -11.15 -10.55 7.30
C ASN A 189 -12.36 -11.18 8.03
N GLY A 190 -13.55 -11.15 7.41
CA GLY A 190 -14.78 -11.67 8.02
C GLY A 190 -15.39 -10.75 9.08
N CYS A 191 -15.19 -9.43 8.96
CA CYS A 191 -15.65 -8.42 9.92
C CYS A 191 -15.13 -8.64 11.35
N MET A 192 -13.88 -9.07 11.44
CA MET A 192 -13.19 -9.21 12.71
C MET A 192 -12.48 -7.89 13.01
N ILE A 193 -12.77 -7.26 14.14
CA ILE A 193 -11.95 -6.14 14.61
C ILE A 193 -10.60 -6.72 15.08
N ASP A 194 -9.51 -6.06 14.70
CA ASP A 194 -8.17 -6.52 15.04
C ASP A 194 -7.95 -6.53 16.55
N GLN A 195 -8.52 -5.56 17.27
CA GLN A 195 -8.47 -5.46 18.72
C GLN A 195 -9.53 -6.37 19.35
N PRO A 196 -9.14 -7.47 20.01
CA PRO A 196 -10.10 -8.45 20.53
C PRO A 196 -11.10 -7.85 21.53
N SER A 197 -10.71 -6.83 22.28
CA SER A 197 -11.57 -6.19 23.29
C SER A 197 -12.81 -5.54 22.71
N ALA A 198 -12.79 -5.17 21.42
CA ALA A 198 -13.90 -4.46 20.75
C ALA A 198 -14.85 -5.40 20.00
N ASN A 199 -14.50 -6.68 19.86
CA ASN A 199 -15.36 -7.67 19.21
C ASN A 199 -16.53 -8.05 20.11
N SER A 200 -17.75 -8.03 19.57
CA SER A 200 -18.94 -8.58 20.26
C SER A 200 -18.90 -10.11 20.31
N GLN A 201 -19.72 -10.72 21.18
CA GLN A 201 -19.69 -12.18 21.41
C GLN A 201 -19.88 -12.96 20.10
N GLY A 202 -18.91 -13.81 19.76
CA GLY A 202 -18.93 -14.66 18.57
C GLY A 202 -18.26 -14.07 17.33
N ARG A 203 -17.78 -12.81 17.37
CA ARG A 203 -17.06 -12.18 16.27
C ARG A 203 -15.54 -12.36 16.40
N GLY A 204 -15.00 -13.49 15.92
CA GLY A 204 -13.56 -13.73 15.77
C GLY A 204 -12.72 -13.64 17.06
N SER A 205 -11.41 -13.94 16.98
CA SER A 205 -10.50 -13.80 18.13
C SER A 205 -9.77 -12.46 18.16
N GLY A 206 -9.86 -11.68 17.08
CA GLY A 206 -8.94 -10.58 16.80
C GLY A 206 -7.48 -11.04 16.66
N LEU A 207 -6.58 -10.07 16.62
CA LEU A 207 -5.14 -10.29 16.49
C LEU A 207 -4.48 -10.40 17.87
N VAL A 208 -3.39 -11.17 17.89
CA VAL A 208 -2.45 -11.24 19.00
C VAL A 208 -1.05 -10.88 18.53
N ASP A 209 -0.24 -10.38 19.46
CA ASP A 209 1.20 -10.25 19.27
C ASP A 209 1.91 -11.61 19.39
N SER A 210 3.22 -11.61 19.15
CA SER A 210 4.12 -12.77 19.22
C SER A 210 4.21 -13.40 20.61
N SER A 211 3.86 -12.64 21.66
CA SER A 211 3.78 -13.15 23.03
C SER A 211 2.40 -13.72 23.35
N GLY A 212 1.45 -13.66 22.40
CA GLY A 212 0.09 -14.13 22.55
C GLY A 212 -0.83 -13.14 23.28
N ASN A 213 -0.40 -11.90 23.51
CA ASN A 213 -1.27 -10.90 24.12
C ASN A 213 -2.23 -10.31 23.08
N PRO A 214 -3.47 -9.99 23.46
CA PRO A 214 -4.41 -9.34 22.56
C PRO A 214 -3.88 -7.97 22.10
N VAL A 215 -4.09 -7.65 20.83
CA VAL A 215 -3.76 -6.33 20.29
C VAL A 215 -4.69 -5.28 20.91
N LEU A 216 -4.09 -4.20 21.40
CA LEU A 216 -4.80 -3.04 21.97
C LEU A 216 -5.13 -2.00 20.89
N PRO A 217 -6.02 -1.01 21.15
CA PRO A 217 -6.20 0.14 20.27
C PRO A 217 -4.86 0.73 19.86
N ILE A 218 -4.69 0.96 18.56
CA ILE A 218 -3.42 1.31 17.96
C ILE A 218 -3.09 2.74 18.32
N LYS A 219 -2.03 2.94 19.11
CA LYS A 219 -1.56 4.29 19.43
C LYS A 219 -0.89 4.92 18.22
N GLU A 220 -0.89 6.25 18.15
CA GLU A 220 -0.21 7.00 17.10
C GLU A 220 1.27 6.62 16.96
N ASP A 221 1.98 6.41 18.09
CA ASP A 221 3.39 6.02 18.10
C ASP A 221 3.66 4.58 17.61
N TRP A 222 2.60 3.78 17.44
CA TRP A 222 2.69 2.42 16.88
C TRP A 222 2.44 2.38 15.38
N ILE A 223 1.95 3.48 14.79
CA ILE A 223 1.69 3.61 13.36
C ILE A 223 3.03 3.85 12.65
N VAL A 224 3.32 2.99 11.68
CA VAL A 224 4.47 3.12 10.77
C VAL A 224 4.18 4.17 9.70
N GLY A 225 2.93 4.25 9.25
CA GLY A 225 2.44 5.29 8.37
C GLY A 225 1.07 4.96 7.77
N VAL A 226 0.59 5.86 6.91
CA VAL A 226 -0.68 5.74 6.19
C VAL A 226 -0.40 5.23 4.77
N ALA A 227 -1.19 4.27 4.31
CA ALA A 227 -1.13 3.77 2.94
C ALA A 227 -1.64 4.87 1.99
N SER A 228 -0.82 5.23 1.00
CA SER A 228 -1.12 6.37 0.12
C SER A 228 -1.41 5.98 -1.32
N SER A 229 -0.57 5.15 -1.93
CA SER A 229 -0.77 4.71 -3.32
C SER A 229 -0.26 3.31 -3.49
N GLU A 230 -0.93 2.54 -4.32
CA GLU A 230 -0.50 1.19 -4.70
C GLU A 230 0.29 1.24 -6.01
N ILE A 231 1.25 0.35 -6.13
CA ILE A 231 1.90 -0.02 -7.38
C ILE A 231 1.54 -1.49 -7.61
N PRO A 232 0.57 -1.77 -8.51
CA PRO A 232 0.02 -3.10 -8.68
C PRO A 232 1.09 -4.11 -9.11
N TRP A 233 0.96 -5.34 -8.60
CA TRP A 233 1.63 -6.55 -9.09
C TRP A 233 3.15 -6.67 -8.89
N ILE A 234 3.89 -5.55 -8.78
CA ILE A 234 5.36 -5.55 -8.72
C ILE A 234 5.88 -6.26 -7.45
N GLY A 235 5.16 -6.12 -6.33
CA GLY A 235 5.50 -6.78 -5.07
C GLY A 235 5.44 -8.32 -5.13
N ALA A 236 4.74 -8.91 -6.10
CA ALA A 236 4.65 -10.37 -6.27
C ALA A 236 6.02 -11.01 -6.53
N ILE A 237 6.98 -10.25 -7.09
CA ILE A 237 8.38 -10.69 -7.25
C ILE A 237 8.99 -11.04 -5.89
N LYS A 238 8.75 -10.23 -4.85
CA LYS A 238 9.23 -10.50 -3.49
C LYS A 238 8.59 -11.79 -2.96
N LEU A 239 7.28 -11.95 -3.14
CA LEU A 239 6.53 -13.12 -2.65
C LEU A 239 6.97 -14.44 -3.32
N LEU A 240 7.46 -14.38 -4.56
CA LEU A 240 8.10 -15.52 -5.21
C LEU A 240 9.32 -16.00 -4.42
N THR A 241 10.16 -15.07 -3.99
CA THR A 241 11.42 -15.38 -3.30
C THR A 241 11.23 -15.71 -1.82
N SER A 242 10.19 -15.18 -1.17
CA SER A 242 9.91 -15.44 0.25
C SER A 242 9.07 -16.71 0.48
N GLY A 243 8.58 -17.36 -0.58
CA GLY A 243 7.77 -18.58 -0.49
C GLY A 243 6.27 -18.34 -0.29
N ASN A 244 5.82 -17.08 -0.27
CA ASN A 244 4.41 -16.70 -0.07
C ASN A 244 3.62 -16.54 -1.38
N HIS A 245 4.14 -17.01 -2.51
CA HIS A 245 3.50 -16.90 -3.84
C HIS A 245 2.06 -17.42 -3.93
N ALA A 246 1.64 -18.34 -3.05
CA ALA A 246 0.27 -18.87 -3.03
C ALA A 246 -0.80 -17.86 -2.59
N SER A 247 -0.41 -16.73 -1.98
CA SER A 247 -1.35 -15.66 -1.67
C SER A 247 -1.70 -14.79 -2.88
N VAL A 248 -0.88 -14.80 -3.93
CA VAL A 248 -1.03 -13.98 -5.15
C VAL A 248 -1.99 -14.65 -6.14
N THR A 249 -2.87 -13.85 -6.78
CA THR A 249 -3.83 -14.35 -7.78
C THR A 249 -3.15 -14.63 -9.13
N SER A 250 -3.77 -15.48 -9.96
CA SER A 250 -3.26 -15.79 -11.31
C SER A 250 -3.22 -14.56 -12.22
N ASN A 251 -4.18 -13.64 -12.06
CA ASN A 251 -4.25 -12.42 -12.85
C ASN A 251 -3.08 -11.49 -12.53
N THR A 252 -2.71 -11.35 -11.25
CA THR A 252 -1.52 -10.60 -10.83
C THR A 252 -0.25 -11.11 -11.52
N TRP A 253 -0.07 -12.44 -11.65
CA TRP A 253 1.07 -13.01 -12.39
C TRP A 253 1.05 -12.68 -13.89
N ASN A 254 -0.13 -12.73 -14.52
CA ASN A 254 -0.29 -12.39 -15.94
C ASN A 254 0.01 -10.90 -16.19
N TYR A 255 -0.53 -10.01 -15.35
CA TYR A 255 -0.31 -8.57 -15.46
C TYR A 255 1.12 -8.16 -15.12
N LEU A 256 1.76 -8.82 -14.15
CA LEU A 256 3.19 -8.65 -13.90
C LEU A 256 4.01 -9.03 -15.14
N THR A 257 3.70 -10.18 -15.75
CA THR A 257 4.42 -10.66 -16.94
C THR A 257 4.26 -9.68 -18.11
N LEU A 258 3.04 -9.20 -18.37
CA LEU A 258 2.78 -8.18 -19.38
C LEU A 258 3.51 -6.86 -19.09
N THR A 259 3.50 -6.42 -17.84
CA THR A 259 4.21 -5.20 -17.40
C THR A 259 5.71 -5.33 -17.64
N ILE A 260 6.32 -6.46 -17.29
CA ILE A 260 7.75 -6.72 -17.54
C ILE A 260 8.05 -6.71 -19.04
N LEU A 261 7.24 -7.39 -19.86
CA LEU A 261 7.41 -7.41 -21.31
C LEU A 261 7.31 -6.01 -21.93
N LEU A 262 6.37 -5.19 -21.46
CA LEU A 262 6.22 -3.81 -21.91
C LEU A 262 7.43 -2.96 -21.55
N ILE A 263 7.93 -3.07 -20.31
CA ILE A 263 9.15 -2.36 -19.88
C ILE A 263 10.34 -2.76 -20.74
N LEU A 264 10.53 -4.06 -20.98
CA LEU A 264 11.63 -4.57 -21.82
C LEU A 264 11.48 -4.17 -23.30
N ALA A 265 10.26 -4.08 -23.81
CA ALA A 265 9.98 -3.63 -25.17
C ALA A 265 10.06 -2.10 -25.34
N SER A 266 9.97 -1.33 -24.25
CA SER A 266 9.91 0.13 -24.31
C SER A 266 11.07 0.80 -25.06
N PRO A 267 12.34 0.37 -24.95
CA PRO A 267 13.42 0.99 -25.71
C PRO A 267 13.28 0.73 -27.22
N LEU A 268 12.86 -0.48 -27.60
CA LEU A 268 12.64 -0.83 -29.01
C LEU A 268 11.49 -0.03 -29.62
N ILE A 269 10.42 0.17 -28.85
CA ILE A 269 9.27 0.99 -29.27
C ILE A 269 9.68 2.45 -29.41
N PHE A 270 10.51 2.96 -28.49
CA PHE A 270 11.04 4.31 -28.54
C PHE A 270 11.97 4.53 -29.74
N ASP A 271 12.91 3.62 -29.99
CA ASP A 271 13.82 3.67 -31.14
C ASP A 271 13.05 3.60 -32.46
N TYR A 272 12.06 2.71 -32.55
CA TYR A 272 11.22 2.60 -33.73
C TYR A 272 10.40 3.87 -33.96
N SER A 273 9.74 4.41 -32.93
CA SER A 273 8.91 5.62 -33.07
C SER A 273 9.73 6.87 -33.40
N SER A 274 10.89 7.04 -32.76
CA SER A 274 11.82 8.13 -33.09
C SER A 274 12.34 8.02 -34.53
N SER A 275 12.65 6.81 -35.01
CA SER A 275 13.07 6.59 -36.41
C SER A 275 11.99 6.93 -37.43
N LEU A 276 10.70 6.73 -37.09
CA LEU A 276 9.58 7.10 -37.95
C LEU A 276 9.41 8.61 -38.04
N ILE A 277 9.52 9.33 -36.91
CA ILE A 277 9.40 10.79 -36.87
C ILE A 277 10.50 11.44 -37.74
N ILE A 278 11.74 10.96 -37.60
CA ILE A 278 12.86 11.46 -38.40
C ILE A 278 12.60 11.27 -39.90
N ARG A 279 12.03 10.12 -40.30
CA ARG A 279 11.70 9.87 -41.72
C ARG A 279 10.59 10.79 -42.25
N THR A 280 9.59 11.13 -41.45
CA THR A 280 8.54 12.06 -41.89
C THR A 280 9.04 13.49 -42.02
N ASP A 281 9.98 13.92 -41.17
CA ASP A 281 10.59 15.26 -41.27
C ASP A 281 11.54 15.39 -42.47
N GLU A 282 12.11 14.29 -42.98
CA GLU A 282 12.93 14.27 -44.20
C GLU A 282 12.09 14.22 -45.50
N GLU A 283 10.80 13.86 -45.41
CA GLU A 283 9.88 13.76 -46.56
C GLU A 283 9.03 15.04 -46.77
N GLU A 284 9.08 16.04 -45.87
CA GLU A 284 8.57 17.42 -46.04
C GLU A 284 9.61 18.38 -46.61
#